data_AF-A0A1H9VI89-F1
#
_entry.id   AF-A0A1H9VI89-F1
#
_cell.length_a   1.000
_cell.length_b   1.000
_cell.length_c   1.000
_cell.angle_alpha   90.00
_cell.angle_beta   90.00
_cell.angle_gamma   90.00
#
_symmetry.space_group_name_H-M   'P 1'
#
loop_
_entity.id
_entity.type
_entity.pdbx_description
1 polymer ?
#
loop_
_entity_poly.entity_id
_entity_poly.type
_entity_poly.pdbx_seq_one_letter_code
_entity_poly.pdbx_strand_id
1 'polypeptide(L)' 'MELIALVLLVQGGGGLINNLTGGSRSWFVLNYVEMPDALRVTAYAVMVLLGLVLVVRRFGWDWLRG' A
#
# COMPACT_ATOMS: atom_id res chain seq x y z
N MET A 1 -8.86 11.33 7.51
CA MET A 1 -9.09 10.40 6.37
C MET A 1 -8.01 10.50 5.30
N GLU A 2 -7.64 11.71 4.84
CA GLU A 2 -6.59 11.90 3.81
C GLU A 2 -5.22 11.34 4.23
N LEU A 3 -4.77 11.62 5.46
CA LEU A 3 -3.50 11.09 5.96
C LEU A 3 -3.46 9.55 5.97
N ILE A 4 -4.56 8.90 6.36
CA ILE A 4 -4.64 7.43 6.40
C ILE A 4 -4.55 6.84 4.99
N ALA A 5 -5.28 7.43 4.03
CA ALA A 5 -5.21 7.00 2.63
C ALA A 5 -3.79 7.15 2.07
N LEU A 6 -3.13 8.28 2.35
CA LEU A 6 -1.74 8.52 1.95
C LEU A 6 -0.79 7.52 2.61
N VAL A 7 -0.90 7.27 3.91
CA VAL A 7 -0.08 6.28 4.62
C VAL A 7 -0.27 4.90 4.02
N LEU A 8 -1.51 4.48 3.74
CA LEU A 8 -1.79 3.19 3.11
C LEU A 8 -1.19 3.07 1.70
N LEU A 9 -1.29 4.12 0.89
CA LEU A 9 -0.73 4.14 -0.46
C LEU A 9 0.80 4.13 -0.45
N VAL A 10 1.43 4.90 0.43
CA VAL A 10 2.90 4.97 0.51
C VAL A 10 3.47 3.70 1.13
N GLN A 11 2.90 3.24 2.25
CA GLN A 11 3.34 1.99 2.90
C GLN A 11 3.05 0.77 2.02
N GLY A 12 1.85 0.70 1.45
CA GLY A 12 1.43 -0.37 0.57
C GLY A 12 2.25 -0.39 -0.71
N GLY A 13 2.29 0.72 -1.44
CA GLY A 13 2.92 0.79 -2.76
C GLY A 13 4.43 0.67 -2.69
N GLY A 14 5.06 1.42 -1.79
CA GLY A 14 6.50 1.33 -1.59
C GLY A 14 6.94 -0.03 -1.07
N GLY A 15 6.22 -0.60 -0.10
CA GLY A 15 6.48 -1.93 0.44
C GLY A 15 6.29 -3.04 -0.59
N LEU A 16 5.26 -2.93 -1.43
CA LEU A 16 5.01 -3.85 -2.54
C LEU A 16 6.17 -3.83 -3.54
N ILE A 17 6.56 -2.65 -4.03
CA ILE A 17 7.68 -2.49 -4.96
C ILE A 17 8.96 -3.06 -4.33
N ASN A 18 9.26 -2.68 -3.08
CA ASN A 18 10.46 -3.15 -2.37
C ASN A 18 10.55 -4.68 -2.31
N ASN A 19 9.45 -5.37 -2.03
CA ASN A 19 9.46 -6.84 -1.93
C ASN A 19 9.47 -7.52 -3.31
N LEU A 20 8.87 -6.91 -4.33
CA LEU A 20 8.93 -7.41 -5.71
C LEU A 20 10.31 -7.22 -6.37
N THR A 21 11.11 -6.24 -5.91
CA THR A 21 12.45 -5.95 -6.44
C THR A 21 13.58 -6.53 -5.60
N GLY A 22 13.36 -7.65 -4.92
CA GLY A 22 14.41 -8.37 -4.19
C GLY A 22 14.53 -8.03 -2.69
N GLY A 23 13.53 -7.38 -2.10
CA GLY A 23 13.26 -7.38 -0.66
C GLY A 23 14.45 -7.00 0.23
N SER A 24 14.71 -5.70 0.39
CA SER A 24 15.73 -5.21 1.35
C SER A 24 15.09 -4.64 2.62
N ARG A 25 15.84 -4.62 3.74
CA ARG A 25 15.42 -3.88 4.93
C ARG A 25 15.16 -2.42 4.55
N SER A 26 13.95 -1.96 4.81
CA SER A 26 13.40 -0.65 4.45
C SER A 26 12.37 -0.26 5.49
N TRP A 27 11.95 1.00 5.50
CA TRP A 27 11.05 1.57 6.52
C TRP A 27 9.58 1.09 6.43
N PHE A 28 9.24 0.23 5.47
CA PHE A 28 7.90 -0.32 5.31
C PHE A 28 7.58 -1.32 6.42
N VAL A 29 6.49 -1.08 7.14
CA VAL A 29 6.21 -1.74 8.43
C VAL A 29 6.11 -3.27 8.30
N LEU A 30 5.51 -3.81 7.24
CA LEU A 30 5.34 -5.25 7.10
C LEU A 30 6.66 -6.00 6.83
N ASN A 31 7.76 -5.30 6.54
CA ASN A 31 9.09 -5.91 6.45
C ASN A 31 9.63 -6.31 7.83
N TYR A 32 9.06 -5.79 8.91
CA TYR A 32 9.43 -6.09 10.29
C TYR A 32 8.46 -7.06 10.96
N VAL A 33 7.43 -7.51 10.24
CA VAL A 33 6.45 -8.47 10.75
C VAL A 33 6.80 -9.84 10.20
N GLU A 34 6.92 -10.81 11.10
CA GLU A 34 7.23 -12.19 10.75
C GLU A 34 6.00 -12.86 10.11
N MET A 35 6.10 -13.14 8.81
CA MET A 35 5.06 -13.81 8.04
C MET A 35 5.63 -14.36 6.73
N PRO A 36 4.97 -15.33 6.08
CA PRO A 36 5.37 -15.83 4.77
C PRO A 36 5.42 -14.71 3.72
N ASP A 37 6.37 -14.79 2.79
CA ASP A 37 6.58 -13.73 1.79
C ASP A 37 5.35 -13.48 0.91
N ALA A 38 4.64 -14.55 0.52
CA ALA A 38 3.38 -14.44 -0.22
C ALA A 38 2.35 -13.62 0.56
N LEU A 39 2.22 -13.85 1.88
CA LEU A 39 1.29 -13.11 2.73
C LEU A 39 1.73 -11.64 2.87
N ARG A 40 3.04 -11.38 2.99
CA ARG A 40 3.58 -10.01 3.06
C ARG A 40 3.27 -9.22 1.80
N VAL A 41 3.52 -9.81 0.63
CA VAL A 41 3.23 -9.19 -0.68
C VAL A 41 1.73 -8.94 -0.84
N THR A 42 0.88 -9.91 -0.49
CA THR A 42 -0.57 -9.74 -0.52
C THR A 42 -1.03 -8.63 0.43
N ALA A 43 -0.47 -8.56 1.64
CA ALA A 43 -0.82 -7.53 2.61
C ALA A 43 -0.47 -6.11 2.12
N TYR A 44 0.70 -5.93 1.50
CA TYR A 44 1.02 -4.66 0.85
C TYR A 44 0.06 -4.31 -0.29
N ALA A 45 -0.32 -5.28 -1.13
CA ALA A 45 -1.31 -5.06 -2.18
C ALA A 45 -2.68 -4.66 -1.61
N VAL A 46 -3.12 -5.28 -0.51
CA VAL A 46 -4.35 -4.92 0.20
C VAL A 46 -4.26 -3.48 0.74
N MET A 47 -3.13 -3.08 1.32
CA MET A 47 -2.94 -1.69 1.77
C MET A 47 -3.11 -0.69 0.63
N VAL A 48 -2.53 -0.96 -0.55
CA VAL A 48 -2.71 -0.12 -1.74
C VAL A 48 -4.18 -0.03 -2.13
N LEU A 49 -4.87 -1.17 -2.24
CA LEU A 49 -6.28 -1.21 -2.63
C LEU A 49 -7.16 -0.42 -1.65
N LEU A 50 -6.95 -0.58 -0.34
CA LEU A 50 -7.68 0.18 0.68
C LEU A 50 -7.40 1.68 0.57
N GLY A 51 -6.14 2.07 0.37
CA GLY A 51 -5.76 3.46 0.15
C GLY A 51 -6.48 4.07 -1.06
N LEU A 52 -6.49 3.37 -2.19
CA LEU A 52 -7.20 3.78 -3.41
C LEU A 52 -8.71 3.90 -3.18
N VAL A 53 -9.33 2.93 -2.50
CA VAL A 53 -10.76 2.98 -2.16
C VAL A 53 -11.08 4.20 -1.31
N LEU A 54 -10.22 4.56 -0.35
CA LEU A 54 -10.42 5.76 0.48
C LEU A 54 -10.28 7.05 -0.33
N VAL A 55 -9.32 7.13 -1.26
CA VAL A 55 -9.16 8.28 -2.17
C VAL A 55 -10.41 8.43 -3.04
N VAL A 56 -10.84 7.36 -3.70
CA VAL A 56 -12.03 7.36 -4.58
C VAL A 56 -13.29 7.75 -3.81
N ARG A 57 -13.48 7.24 -2.59
CA ARG A 57 -14.62 7.64 -1.75
C ARG A 57 -14.59 9.10 -1.33
N ARG A 58 -13.40 9.68 -1.18
CA ARG A 58 -13.22 11.06 -0.71
C ARG A 58 -13.39 12.09 -1.81
N PHE A 59 -12.82 11.82 -2.99
CA PHE A 59 -12.75 12.78 -4.11
C PHE A 59 -13.72 12.45 -5.25
N GLY A 60 -14.44 11.33 -5.16
CA GLY A 60 -15.28 10.84 -6.25
C GLY A 60 -14.46 10.20 -7.37
N TRP A 61 -15.16 9.51 -8.28
CA TRP A 61 -14.54 8.93 -9.48
C TRP A 61 -14.15 9.97 -10.53
N ASP A 62 -14.62 11.21 -10.38
CA ASP A 62 -14.42 12.27 -11.38
C ASP A 62 -12.95 12.68 -11.49
N TRP A 63 -12.17 12.53 -10.42
CA TRP A 63 -10.73 12.76 -10.44
C TRP A 63 -9.96 11.73 -11.29
N LEU A 64 -10.53 10.55 -11.56
CA LEU A 64 -9.93 9.53 -12.43
C LEU A 64 -10.30 9.71 -13.91
N ARG A 65 -11.24 10.61 -14.24
CA ARG A 65 -11.77 10.73 -15.60
C ARG A 65 -11.01 11.72 -16.50
N GLY A 66 -10.17 12.60 -15.94
CA GLY A 66 -9.37 13.55 -16.72
C GLY A 66 -10.20 14.64 -17.39
#